data_AF-A0A920GDA3-F1
#
_entry.id   AF-A0A920GDA3-F1
#
_cell.length_a   1.000
_cell.length_b   1.000
_cell.length_c   1.000
_cell.angle_alpha   90.00
_cell.angle_beta   90.00
_cell.angle_gamma   90.00
#
_symmetry.space_group_name_H-M   'P 1'
#
loop_
_entity.id
_entity.type
_entity.pdbx_description
1 polymer ?
#
loop_
_entity_poly.entity_id
_entity_poly.type
_entity_poly.pdbx_seq_one_letter_code
_entity_poly.pdbx_strand_id
1 'polypeptide(L)'
;MRNSLFYILFISLFAISDDGCEVSKWGKDDEIGAANLISNANTLDAVKLVKKGMSHGLGIVIEPGMPAFPPRYTELQVVQPNQHFGRDTTEDFGYDITYNDDILQMWIGTGPQLDGLGHIGDDDIFYNCHRVQTSLL
;
A
#
# COMPACT_ATOMS: atom_id res chain seq x y z
N MET A 1 0.49 76.90 -17.79
CA MET A 1 -0.03 75.65 -18.37
C MET A 1 0.54 74.50 -17.54
N ARG A 2 -0.32 73.75 -16.84
CA ARG A 2 0.05 72.83 -15.75
C ARG A 2 0.16 71.41 -16.33
N ASN A 3 1.39 70.92 -16.54
CA ASN A 3 1.63 69.57 -17.05
C ASN A 3 1.61 68.58 -15.87
N SER A 4 0.50 67.85 -15.71
CA SER A 4 0.43 66.69 -14.82
C SER A 4 1.08 65.49 -15.52
N LEU A 5 2.26 65.05 -15.05
CA LEU A 5 2.79 63.73 -15.37
C LEU A 5 2.11 62.68 -14.47
N PHE A 6 1.41 61.73 -15.09
CA PHE A 6 0.93 60.51 -14.43
C PHE A 6 2.03 59.45 -14.50
N TYR A 7 2.56 59.02 -13.36
CA TYR A 7 3.39 57.82 -13.26
C TYR A 7 2.48 56.61 -13.03
N ILE A 8 2.41 55.71 -14.00
CA ILE A 8 1.73 54.42 -13.84
C ILE A 8 2.74 53.45 -13.24
N LEU A 9 2.49 53.04 -11.98
CA LEU A 9 3.24 52.00 -11.30
C LEU A 9 2.73 50.63 -11.77
N PHE A 10 3.48 49.96 -12.65
CA PHE A 10 3.23 48.55 -12.98
C PHE A 10 3.73 47.69 -11.82
N ILE A 11 2.80 47.19 -11.00
CA ILE A 11 3.10 46.14 -10.02
C ILE A 11 3.00 44.80 -10.76
N SER A 12 4.15 44.19 -11.03
CA SER A 12 4.22 42.81 -11.50
C SER A 12 3.75 41.88 -10.39
N LEU A 13 2.51 41.38 -10.47
CA LEU A 13 2.12 40.21 -9.68
C LEU A 13 2.84 38.99 -10.27
N PHE A 14 3.99 38.64 -9.72
CA PHE A 14 4.48 37.26 -9.84
C PHE A 14 3.65 36.43 -8.87
N ALA A 15 2.70 35.67 -9.40
CA ALA A 15 2.15 34.53 -8.67
C ALA A 15 3.30 33.53 -8.51
N ILE A 16 3.85 33.41 -7.30
CA ILE A 16 4.71 32.29 -6.94
C ILE A 16 3.77 31.10 -6.79
N SER A 17 3.73 30.25 -7.81
CA SER A 17 3.14 28.92 -7.69
C SER A 17 4.06 28.11 -6.76
N ASP A 18 3.51 27.58 -5.67
CA ASP A 18 4.23 26.68 -4.77
C ASP A 18 4.23 25.28 -5.40
N ASP A 19 5.08 25.10 -6.43
CA ASP A 19 5.20 23.88 -7.23
C ASP A 19 6.16 22.84 -6.59
N GLY A 20 6.57 23.07 -5.34
CA GLY A 20 7.63 22.31 -4.69
C GLY A 20 7.09 21.16 -3.85
N CYS A 21 7.34 19.93 -4.27
CA CYS A 21 7.19 18.81 -3.34
C CYS A 21 8.12 19.00 -2.12
N GLU A 22 7.56 18.87 -0.91
CA GLU A 22 8.31 19.00 0.34
C GLU A 22 8.93 17.67 0.78
N VAL A 23 10.21 17.71 1.14
CA VAL A 23 10.92 16.58 1.72
C VAL A 23 10.35 16.26 3.11
N SER A 24 10.16 14.97 3.37
CA SER A 24 9.71 14.44 4.65
C SER A 24 10.55 14.94 5.82
N LYS A 25 9.88 15.19 6.96
CA LYS A 25 10.54 15.47 8.25
C LYS A 25 11.50 14.36 8.71
N TRP A 26 11.37 13.16 8.15
CA TRP A 26 12.21 12.00 8.44
C TRP A 26 13.46 11.92 7.55
N GLY A 27 13.59 12.81 6.57
CA GLY A 27 14.72 12.91 5.67
C GLY A 27 14.36 12.64 4.21
N LYS A 28 15.22 13.11 3.31
CA LYS A 28 15.06 12.98 1.84
C LYS A 28 15.08 11.55 1.30
N ASP A 29 15.61 10.61 2.07
CA ASP A 29 15.74 9.20 1.69
C ASP A 29 14.73 8.31 2.44
N ASP A 30 13.77 8.91 3.16
CA ASP A 30 12.73 8.18 3.89
C ASP A 30 11.66 7.62 2.94
N GLU A 31 11.35 6.33 3.09
CA GLU A 31 10.35 5.62 2.29
C GLU A 31 9.20 5.04 3.14
N ILE A 32 9.23 5.22 4.46
CA ILE A 32 8.25 4.58 5.37
C ILE A 32 7.37 5.57 6.13
N GLY A 33 7.69 6.88 6.08
CA GLY A 33 6.81 7.95 6.52
C GLY A 33 6.33 7.82 7.95
N ALA A 34 5.02 7.79 8.16
CA ALA A 34 4.46 7.73 9.52
C ALA A 34 4.82 6.46 10.29
N ALA A 35 5.27 5.39 9.62
CA ALA A 35 5.77 4.19 10.28
C ALA A 35 6.99 4.47 11.17
N ASN A 36 7.76 5.53 10.89
CA ASN A 36 8.85 6.00 11.76
C ASN A 36 8.38 6.41 13.18
N LEU A 37 7.08 6.63 13.39
CA LEU A 37 6.51 6.87 14.73
C LEU A 37 6.48 5.62 15.59
N ILE A 38 6.56 4.42 15.00
CA ILE A 38 6.60 3.16 15.73
C ILE A 38 7.99 3.01 16.36
N SER A 39 8.04 2.84 17.67
CA SER A 39 9.29 2.74 18.42
C SER A 39 9.24 1.59 19.41
N ASN A 40 10.40 1.13 19.89
CA ASN A 40 10.45 0.12 20.94
C ASN A 40 9.71 0.57 22.21
N ALA A 41 9.79 1.87 22.53
CA ALA A 41 9.12 2.43 23.70
C ALA A 41 7.59 2.34 23.60
N ASN A 42 6.99 2.84 22.51
CA ASN A 42 5.54 2.80 22.35
C ASN A 42 5.02 1.39 22.07
N THR A 43 5.83 0.51 21.46
CA THR A 43 5.50 -0.91 21.31
C THR A 43 5.40 -1.58 22.68
N LEU A 44 6.36 -1.35 23.58
CA LEU A 44 6.29 -1.84 24.95
C LEU A 44 5.12 -1.23 25.74
N ASP A 45 4.79 0.05 25.51
CA ASP A 45 3.61 0.67 26.12
C ASP A 45 2.31 0.04 25.63
N ALA A 46 2.22 -0.28 24.34
CA ALA A 46 1.07 -0.99 23.77
C ALA A 46 0.89 -2.39 24.38
N VAL A 47 1.99 -3.13 24.64
CA VAL A 47 1.94 -4.43 25.33
C VAL A 47 1.29 -4.32 26.71
N LYS A 48 1.50 -3.21 27.44
CA LYS A 48 0.86 -3.00 28.75
C LYS A 48 -0.66 -2.96 28.67
N LEU A 49 -1.27 -2.73 27.49
CA LEU A 49 -2.72 -2.77 27.31
C LEU A 49 -3.29 -4.20 27.31
N VAL A 50 -2.46 -5.23 27.12
CA VAL A 50 -2.88 -6.63 27.20
C VAL A 50 -3.12 -7.01 28.66
N LYS A 51 -4.39 -7.04 29.08
CA LYS A 51 -4.78 -7.41 30.47
C LYS A 51 -5.41 -8.78 30.60
N LYS A 52 -6.16 -9.21 29.58
CA LYS A 52 -6.97 -10.44 29.61
C LYS A 52 -6.46 -11.53 28.67
N GLY A 53 -5.44 -11.23 27.84
CA GLY A 53 -4.94 -12.16 26.82
C GLY A 53 -5.96 -12.51 25.73
N MET A 54 -6.96 -11.66 25.49
CA MET A 54 -7.98 -11.88 24.46
C MET A 54 -7.48 -11.40 23.10
N SER A 55 -7.85 -12.10 22.04
CA SER A 55 -7.59 -11.74 20.65
C SER A 55 -8.90 -11.53 19.90
N HIS A 56 -8.92 -10.57 18.97
CA HIS A 56 -10.04 -10.32 18.06
C HIS A 56 -9.49 -10.26 16.63
N GLY A 57 -10.02 -11.10 15.74
CA GLY A 57 -9.67 -11.03 14.32
C GLY A 57 -10.26 -9.78 13.68
N LEU A 58 -9.42 -8.95 13.06
CA LEU A 58 -9.85 -7.78 12.27
C LEU A 58 -9.90 -8.08 10.76
N GLY A 59 -9.54 -9.31 10.36
CA GLY A 59 -9.66 -9.81 9.00
C GLY A 59 -11.09 -10.25 8.68
N ILE A 60 -11.34 -10.48 7.39
CA ILE A 60 -12.57 -11.12 6.87
C ILE A 60 -12.21 -12.42 6.16
N VAL A 61 -13.21 -13.24 5.86
CA VAL A 61 -13.04 -14.42 5.00
C VAL A 61 -12.67 -13.96 3.59
N ILE A 62 -11.55 -14.46 3.07
CA ILE A 62 -11.11 -14.20 1.70
C ILE A 62 -11.77 -15.22 0.77
N GLU A 63 -12.71 -14.75 -0.05
CA GLU A 63 -13.43 -15.59 -1.01
C GLU A 63 -13.70 -14.84 -2.32
N PRO A 64 -13.90 -15.57 -3.44
CA PRO A 64 -14.45 -14.98 -4.64
C PRO A 64 -15.82 -14.35 -4.36
N GLY A 65 -15.99 -13.08 -4.73
CA GLY A 65 -17.25 -12.34 -4.51
C GLY A 65 -17.25 -11.39 -3.31
N MET A 66 -16.13 -11.30 -2.56
CA MET A 66 -15.94 -10.21 -1.60
C MET A 66 -16.17 -8.83 -2.24
N PRO A 67 -16.69 -7.84 -1.50
CA PRO A 67 -16.81 -6.47 -2.00
C PRO A 67 -15.45 -5.92 -2.44
N ALA A 68 -15.38 -5.48 -3.69
CA ALA A 68 -14.18 -4.91 -4.28
C ALA A 68 -14.55 -3.68 -5.13
N PHE A 69 -13.71 -2.66 -5.11
CA PHE A 69 -13.88 -1.51 -6.01
C PHE A 69 -13.57 -1.95 -7.45
N PRO A 70 -14.52 -1.85 -8.41
CA PRO A 70 -14.28 -2.30 -9.78
C PRO A 70 -13.07 -1.61 -10.42
N PRO A 71 -12.24 -2.32 -11.21
CA PRO A 71 -12.43 -3.69 -11.72
C PRO A 71 -11.74 -4.78 -10.86
N ARG A 72 -11.39 -4.50 -9.60
CA ARG A 72 -10.64 -5.44 -8.74
C ARG A 72 -11.45 -6.71 -8.47
N TYR A 73 -10.77 -7.85 -8.34
CA TYR A 73 -11.37 -9.14 -7.94
C TYR A 73 -10.46 -9.98 -7.04
N THR A 74 -10.99 -11.14 -6.62
CA THR A 74 -10.27 -12.20 -5.90
C THR A 74 -10.73 -13.54 -6.48
N GLU A 75 -9.77 -14.42 -6.77
CA GLU A 75 -10.00 -15.77 -7.29
C GLU A 75 -9.11 -16.77 -6.53
N LEU A 76 -9.71 -17.88 -6.09
CA LEU A 76 -9.03 -18.96 -5.38
C LEU A 76 -9.27 -20.26 -6.13
N GLN A 77 -8.18 -20.96 -6.45
CA GLN A 77 -8.22 -22.26 -7.09
C GLN A 77 -7.52 -23.29 -6.20
N VAL A 78 -8.22 -24.37 -5.87
CA VAL A 78 -7.63 -25.54 -5.21
C VAL A 78 -7.18 -26.54 -6.28
N VAL A 79 -5.95 -27.02 -6.19
CA VAL A 79 -5.31 -27.94 -7.13
C VAL A 79 -4.79 -29.19 -6.43
N GLN A 80 -4.65 -30.28 -7.18
CA GLN A 80 -4.06 -31.53 -6.73
C GLN A 80 -2.96 -31.96 -7.71
N PRO A 81 -1.76 -31.34 -7.63
CA PRO A 81 -0.68 -31.63 -8.56
C PRO A 81 -0.29 -33.11 -8.46
N ASN A 82 -0.01 -33.74 -9.61
CA ASN A 82 0.48 -35.12 -9.72
C ASN A 82 -0.42 -36.22 -9.11
N GLN A 83 -1.66 -35.90 -8.74
CA GLN A 83 -2.61 -36.83 -8.12
C GLN A 83 -3.86 -37.05 -8.99
N HIS A 84 -3.81 -36.63 -10.25
CA HIS A 84 -4.92 -36.72 -11.18
C HIS A 84 -5.41 -38.16 -11.29
N PHE A 85 -6.74 -38.35 -11.22
CA PHE A 85 -7.40 -39.65 -11.32
C PHE A 85 -7.02 -40.67 -10.23
N GLY A 86 -6.58 -40.21 -9.05
CA GLY A 86 -6.24 -41.11 -7.93
C GLY A 86 -4.91 -41.83 -8.13
N ARG A 87 -3.96 -41.19 -8.81
CA ARG A 87 -2.59 -41.68 -8.98
C ARG A 87 -1.92 -41.92 -7.61
N ASP A 88 -1.32 -43.09 -7.45
CA ASP A 88 -0.42 -43.41 -6.33
C ASP A 88 0.86 -42.57 -6.43
N THR A 89 1.19 -41.83 -5.39
CA THR A 89 2.34 -40.93 -5.37
C THR A 89 3.57 -41.54 -4.68
N THR A 90 3.54 -42.84 -4.35
CA THR A 90 4.64 -43.52 -3.67
C THR A 90 5.96 -43.41 -4.42
N GLU A 91 5.94 -43.44 -5.76
CA GLU A 91 7.15 -43.26 -6.58
C GLU A 91 7.76 -41.86 -6.44
N ASP A 92 6.95 -40.83 -6.21
CA ASP A 92 7.39 -39.44 -6.12
C ASP A 92 7.89 -39.09 -4.70
N PHE A 93 7.26 -39.64 -3.66
CA PHE A 93 7.48 -39.21 -2.26
C PHE A 93 7.84 -40.33 -1.28
N GLY A 94 7.87 -41.60 -1.71
CA GLY A 94 8.19 -42.76 -0.88
C GLY A 94 7.03 -43.29 -0.01
N TYR A 95 5.86 -42.67 -0.09
CA TYR A 95 4.58 -43.13 0.45
C TYR A 95 3.42 -42.49 -0.33
N ASP A 96 2.25 -43.13 -0.31
CA ASP A 96 1.07 -42.65 -1.06
C ASP A 96 0.43 -41.46 -0.31
N ILE A 97 0.70 -40.25 -0.79
CA ILE A 97 0.29 -38.99 -0.17
C ILE A 97 -0.93 -38.45 -0.88
N THR A 98 -1.86 -37.88 -0.12
CA THR A 98 -2.98 -37.12 -0.66
C THR A 98 -2.95 -35.70 -0.11
N TYR A 99 -2.89 -34.71 -0.99
CA TYR A 99 -2.80 -33.30 -0.63
C TYR A 99 -3.52 -32.38 -1.63
N ASN A 100 -3.89 -31.20 -1.13
CA ASN A 100 -4.37 -30.08 -1.92
C ASN A 100 -3.37 -28.93 -1.80
N ASP A 101 -3.20 -28.18 -2.88
CA ASP A 101 -2.51 -26.90 -2.89
C ASP A 101 -3.47 -25.81 -3.39
N ASP A 102 -3.15 -24.56 -3.10
CA ASP A 102 -4.00 -23.41 -3.42
C ASP A 102 -3.25 -22.39 -4.28
N ILE A 103 -3.94 -21.81 -5.27
CA ILE A 103 -3.50 -20.65 -6.05
C ILE A 103 -4.46 -19.51 -5.78
N LEU A 104 -3.93 -18.36 -5.35
CA LEU A 104 -4.70 -17.14 -5.08
C LEU A 104 -4.27 -16.06 -6.07
N GLN A 105 -5.22 -15.55 -6.86
CA GLN A 105 -5.05 -14.36 -7.70
C GLN A 105 -5.97 -13.26 -7.18
N MET A 106 -5.38 -12.15 -6.71
CA MET A 106 -6.16 -11.04 -6.16
C MET A 106 -5.47 -9.69 -6.32
N TRP A 107 -6.26 -8.62 -6.29
CA TRP A 107 -5.76 -7.28 -6.06
C TRP A 107 -5.53 -7.12 -4.57
N ILE A 108 -4.34 -6.65 -4.19
CA ILE A 108 -4.00 -6.38 -2.80
C ILE A 108 -4.84 -5.24 -2.19
N GLY A 109 -5.49 -4.43 -3.04
CA GLY A 109 -6.47 -3.42 -2.66
C GLY A 109 -7.91 -3.96 -2.54
N THR A 110 -8.08 -5.20 -2.10
CA THR A 110 -9.39 -5.84 -1.87
C THR A 110 -9.43 -6.44 -0.46
N GLY A 111 -10.52 -6.19 0.27
CA GLY A 111 -10.68 -6.61 1.66
C GLY A 111 -9.88 -5.76 2.65
N PRO A 112 -9.64 -6.25 3.88
CA PRO A 112 -8.75 -5.60 4.83
C PRO A 112 -7.35 -5.50 4.24
N GLN A 113 -6.84 -4.27 4.11
CA GLN A 113 -5.63 -3.98 3.36
C GLN A 113 -4.75 -2.96 4.06
N LEU A 114 -3.49 -2.89 3.63
CA LEU A 114 -2.55 -1.81 3.92
C LEU A 114 -2.15 -1.19 2.59
N ASP A 115 -2.51 0.07 2.36
CA ASP A 115 -2.13 0.80 1.18
C ASP A 115 -0.77 1.45 1.39
N GLY A 116 0.21 1.06 0.57
CA GLY A 116 1.56 1.62 0.63
C GLY A 116 1.60 3.09 0.21
N LEU A 117 2.68 3.80 0.55
CA LEU A 117 2.84 5.22 0.25
C LEU A 117 2.95 5.54 -1.26
N GLY A 118 3.15 4.52 -2.10
CA GLY A 118 3.04 4.60 -3.56
C GLY A 118 1.66 4.26 -4.12
N HIS A 119 0.64 4.00 -3.29
CA HIS A 119 -0.69 3.63 -3.78
C HIS A 119 -1.40 4.78 -4.49
N ILE A 120 -1.26 6.00 -3.95
CA ILE A 120 -1.85 7.23 -4.47
C ILE A 120 -0.80 8.34 -4.38
N GLY A 121 -0.64 9.08 -5.47
CA GLY A 121 0.16 10.29 -5.57
C GLY A 121 -0.63 11.41 -6.23
N ASP A 122 -0.02 12.59 -6.33
CA ASP A 122 -0.56 13.78 -6.98
C ASP A 122 0.47 14.33 -7.97
N ASP A 123 0.03 14.69 -9.18
CA ASP A 123 0.91 15.17 -10.27
C ASP A 123 2.19 14.34 -10.49
N ASP A 124 2.03 13.01 -10.61
CA ASP A 124 3.11 12.01 -10.77
C ASP A 124 4.12 11.99 -9.60
N ILE A 125 3.77 12.57 -8.46
CA ILE A 125 4.59 12.63 -7.25
C ILE A 125 3.89 11.85 -6.13
N PHE A 126 4.61 10.89 -5.58
CA PHE A 126 4.24 10.16 -4.39
C PHE A 126 4.88 10.77 -3.15
N TYR A 127 4.67 10.12 -2.01
CA TYR A 127 5.34 10.42 -0.76
C TYR A 127 6.83 10.73 -0.94
N ASN A 128 7.32 11.74 -0.22
CA ASN A 128 8.72 12.19 -0.21
C ASN A 128 9.33 12.47 -1.59
N CYS A 129 8.51 12.99 -2.50
CA CYS A 129 8.92 13.41 -3.84
C CYS A 129 9.37 12.29 -4.77
N HIS A 130 9.05 11.03 -4.44
CA HIS A 130 9.26 9.92 -5.34
C HIS A 130 8.36 10.06 -6.57
N ARG A 131 8.93 10.03 -7.77
CA ARG A 131 8.18 10.15 -9.02
C ARG A 131 7.85 8.78 -9.60
N VAL A 132 6.82 8.71 -10.44
CA VAL A 132 6.35 7.47 -11.12
C VAL A 132 7.46 6.64 -11.77
N GLN A 133 8.49 7.25 -12.36
CA GLN A 133 9.62 6.51 -12.96
C GLN A 133 10.60 5.88 -11.95
N THR A 134 10.58 6.34 -10.70
CA THR A 134 11.47 5.93 -9.61
C THR A 134 10.77 5.16 -8.50
N SER A 135 9.43 5.24 -8.42
CA SER A 135 8.64 4.43 -7.50
C SER A 135 8.56 3.01 -8.06
N LEU A 136 9.27 2.07 -7.44
CA LEU A 136 9.18 0.65 -7.75
C LEU A 136 7.83 0.10 -7.30
N LEU A 137 6.82 0.32 -8.15
CA LEU A 137 5.90 -0.73 -8.56
C LEU A 137 6.22 -1.09 -10.00
#